data_AF-A0A4P5XWU3-F1
#
_entry.id   AF-A0A4P5XWU3-F1
#
_cell.length_a   1.000
_cell.length_b   1.000
_cell.length_c   1.000
_cell.angle_alpha   90.00
_cell.angle_beta   90.00
_cell.angle_gamma   90.00
#
_symmetry.space_group_name_H-M   'P 1'
#
loop_
_entity.id
_entity.type
_entity.pdbx_description
1 polymer ?
#
loop_
_entity_poly.entity_id
_entity_poly.type
_entity_poly.pdbx_seq_one_letter_code
_entity_poly.pdbx_strand_id
1 'polypeptide(L)'
;MHISAQLLKRLSELSTPVILCAFVGHLVVFVMLWMAYRHNLRAIAQTLDDFTRGLRHRSVLDRSLPLSDQIEAFLADVKDALDIPARSAERQELAIRMSILDEKRRYLHAMRFETIYNVWRSMIEAYPMAGILGTVLAIGAALQTDNQNGSATVNAIVRNFGESIWSTFAALAAAVVLIFLNSWIEPAFVRLSENREHVRDMVARAKRELAMSATSQAAN
;
A
#
# COMPACT_ATOMS: atom_id res chain seq x y z
N MET A 1 -6.19 2.03 -41.02
CA MET A 1 -4.94 2.58 -40.41
C MET A 1 -3.84 1.54 -40.64
N HIS A 2 -2.98 1.74 -41.63
CA HIS A 2 -1.91 0.78 -41.94
C HIS A 2 -0.77 0.94 -40.92
N ILE A 3 -0.68 0.00 -39.97
CA ILE A 3 0.50 -0.10 -39.11
C ILE A 3 1.63 -0.66 -39.96
N SER A 4 2.74 0.06 -40.06
CA SER A 4 3.89 -0.37 -40.85
C SER A 4 4.61 -1.55 -40.18
N ALA A 5 5.12 -2.48 -40.98
CA ALA A 5 5.89 -3.64 -40.49
C ALA A 5 7.09 -3.22 -39.63
N GLN A 6 7.70 -2.08 -39.94
CA GLN A 6 8.77 -1.48 -39.14
C GLN A 6 8.31 -1.06 -37.74
N LEU A 7 7.07 -0.56 -37.61
CA LEU A 7 6.53 -0.14 -36.31
C LEU A 7 6.19 -1.35 -35.44
N LEU A 8 5.62 -2.41 -36.02
CA LEU A 8 5.40 -3.70 -35.33
C LEU A 8 6.70 -4.31 -34.82
N LYS A 9 7.74 -4.31 -35.67
CA LYS A 9 9.06 -4.83 -35.29
C LYS A 9 9.66 -4.03 -34.12
N ARG A 10 9.63 -2.70 -34.17
CA ARG A 10 10.13 -1.87 -33.06
C ARG A 10 9.33 -2.08 -31.76
N LEU A 11 8.00 -2.20 -31.85
CA LEU A 11 7.17 -2.48 -30.67
C LEU A 11 7.46 -3.86 -30.08
N SER A 12 7.70 -4.87 -30.93
CA SER A 12 8.11 -6.21 -30.52
C SER A 12 9.46 -6.19 -29.80
N GLU A 13 10.48 -5.58 -30.39
CA GLU A 13 11.83 -5.47 -29.80
C GLU A 13 11.81 -4.69 -28.47
N LEU A 14 10.90 -3.72 -28.32
CA LEU A 14 10.77 -2.89 -27.12
C LEU A 14 9.92 -3.54 -26.01
N SER A 15 9.16 -4.61 -26.31
CA SER A 15 8.25 -5.24 -25.35
C SER A 15 8.96 -5.73 -24.08
N THR A 16 10.00 -6.54 -24.25
CA THR A 16 10.81 -7.10 -23.15
C THR A 16 11.46 -6.01 -22.28
N PRO A 17 12.20 -5.01 -22.84
CA PRO A 17 12.81 -3.98 -22.01
C PRO A 17 11.77 -3.10 -21.32
N VAL A 18 10.61 -2.82 -21.93
CA VAL A 18 9.52 -2.07 -21.27
C VAL A 18 8.97 -2.84 -20.07
N ILE A 19 8.77 -4.15 -20.20
CA ILE A 19 8.33 -5.01 -19.09
C ILE A 19 9.35 -4.96 -17.95
N LEU A 20 10.64 -5.07 -18.25
CA LEU A 20 11.70 -5.01 -17.25
C LEU A 20 11.78 -3.62 -16.57
N CYS A 21 11.66 -2.54 -17.34
CA CYS A 21 11.61 -1.18 -16.79
C CYS A 21 10.40 -0.98 -15.88
N ALA A 22 9.22 -1.47 -16.28
CA ALA A 22 8.02 -1.42 -15.46
C ALA A 22 8.20 -2.22 -14.16
N PHE A 23 8.85 -3.39 -14.24
CA PHE A 23 9.15 -4.25 -13.11
C PHE A 23 10.06 -3.55 -12.10
N VAL A 24 11.16 -2.95 -12.56
CA VAL A 24 12.05 -2.15 -11.70
C VAL A 24 11.29 -0.98 -11.08
N GLY A 25 10.43 -0.30 -11.85
CA GLY A 25 9.56 0.75 -11.34
C GLY A 25 8.63 0.27 -10.21
N HIS A 26 8.02 -0.90 -10.36
CA HIS A 26 7.19 -1.52 -9.31
C HIS A 26 8.00 -1.80 -8.04
N LEU A 27 9.21 -2.36 -8.18
CA LEU A 27 10.08 -2.62 -7.03
C LEU A 27 10.42 -1.34 -6.27
N VAL A 28 10.77 -0.27 -6.99
CA VAL A 28 11.07 1.03 -6.38
C VAL A 28 9.87 1.56 -5.61
N VAL A 29 8.67 1.49 -6.19
CA VAL A 29 7.46 1.94 -5.52
C VAL A 29 7.12 1.09 -4.30
N PHE A 30 7.30 -0.23 -4.36
CA PHE A 30 7.11 -1.11 -3.21
C PHE A 30 8.08 -0.79 -2.08
N VAL A 31 9.34 -0.49 -2.40
CA VAL A 31 10.32 -0.02 -1.42
C VAL A 31 9.91 1.34 -0.83
N MET A 32 9.44 2.28 -1.65
CA MET A 32 8.92 3.56 -1.16
C MET A 32 7.71 3.39 -0.23
N LEU A 33 6.76 2.53 -0.60
CA LEU A 33 5.59 2.22 0.23
C LEU A 33 6.00 1.54 1.53
N TRP A 34 6.97 0.62 1.49
CA TRP A 34 7.50 -0.03 2.70
C TRP A 34 8.15 0.98 3.65
N MET A 35 8.94 1.92 3.12
CA MET A 35 9.52 3.02 3.90
C MET A 35 8.43 3.92 4.49
N ALA A 36 7.42 4.29 3.69
CA ALA A 36 6.29 5.10 4.13
C ALA A 36 5.48 4.38 5.23
N TYR A 37 5.27 3.07 5.10
CA TYR A 37 4.62 2.24 6.12
C TYR A 37 5.37 2.29 7.45
N ARG A 38 6.69 2.04 7.45
CA ARG A 38 7.50 2.10 8.66
C ARG A 38 7.51 3.49 9.28
N HIS A 39 7.56 4.53 8.46
CA HIS A 39 7.49 5.92 8.93
C HIS A 39 6.15 6.23 9.59
N ASN A 40 5.05 5.85 8.93
CA ASN A 40 3.70 6.07 9.43
C ASN A 40 3.42 5.32 10.74
N LEU A 41 3.84 4.06 10.86
CA LEU A 41 3.70 3.31 12.11
C LEU A 41 4.45 3.98 13.27
N ARG A 42 5.69 4.41 13.04
CA ARG A 42 6.46 5.12 14.07
C ARG A 42 5.80 6.43 14.48
N ALA A 43 5.27 7.19 13.52
CA ALA A 43 4.57 8.43 13.81
C ALA A 43 3.31 8.20 14.64
N ILE A 44 2.53 7.14 14.35
CA ILE A 44 1.35 6.75 15.13
C ILE A 44 1.77 6.34 16.54
N ALA A 45 2.75 5.43 16.68
CA ALA A 45 3.22 4.97 17.98
C ALA A 45 3.76 6.12 18.85
N GLN A 46 4.53 7.05 18.28
CA GLN A 46 5.02 8.24 18.98
C GLN A 46 3.87 9.16 19.43
N THR A 47 2.86 9.35 18.58
CA THR A 47 1.70 10.18 18.92
C THR A 47 0.90 9.56 20.07
N LEU A 48 0.73 8.23 20.08
CA LEU A 48 0.08 7.50 21.17
C LEU A 48 0.92 7.50 22.46
N ASP A 49 2.25 7.36 22.35
CA ASP A 49 3.15 7.41 23.51
C ASP A 49 3.13 8.79 24.20
N ASP A 50 3.17 9.86 23.40
CA ASP A 50 3.05 11.24 23.91
C ASP A 50 1.69 11.48 24.59
N PHE A 51 0.61 10.88 24.08
CA PHE A 51 -0.73 10.99 24.66
C PHE A 51 -0.84 10.26 26.01
N THR A 52 -0.34 9.02 26.08
CA THR A 52 -0.50 8.13 27.25
C THR A 52 0.49 8.43 28.38
N ARG A 53 1.55 9.20 28.12
CA ARG A 53 2.60 9.58 29.09
C ARG A 53 2.14 10.27 30.38
N GLY A 54 0.88 10.71 30.47
CA GLY A 54 0.33 11.24 31.73
C GLY A 54 -0.92 10.51 32.23
N LEU A 55 -1.21 9.31 31.73
CA LEU A 55 -2.19 8.43 32.37
C LEU A 55 -1.51 7.70 33.53
N ARG A 56 -2.17 7.68 34.69
CA ARG A 56 -1.61 7.16 35.95
C ARG A 56 -1.45 5.64 35.96
N HIS A 57 -2.15 4.93 35.08
CA HIS A 57 -2.10 3.48 34.88
C HIS A 57 -1.71 3.19 33.43
N ARG A 58 -0.41 3.23 33.13
CA ARG A 58 0.12 2.89 31.81
C ARG A 58 0.55 1.43 31.82
N SER A 59 0.11 0.64 30.84
CA SER A 59 0.74 -0.65 30.59
C SER A 59 2.22 -0.41 30.24
N VAL A 60 3.14 -0.96 31.06
CA VAL A 60 4.58 -0.86 30.82
C VAL A 60 4.91 -1.82 29.68
N LEU A 61 4.69 -1.39 28.44
CA LEU A 61 5.03 -2.21 27.30
C LEU A 61 6.53 -2.26 27.10
N ASP A 62 7.02 -3.48 26.92
CA ASP A 62 8.38 -3.73 26.48
C ASP A 62 8.55 -3.16 25.06
N ARG A 63 9.58 -2.32 24.88
CA ARG A 63 9.90 -1.66 23.59
C ARG A 63 10.24 -2.67 22.49
N SER A 64 10.45 -3.93 22.86
CA SER A 64 10.70 -5.06 21.96
C SER A 64 9.46 -5.54 21.19
N LEU A 65 8.25 -5.18 21.63
CA LEU A 65 7.00 -5.64 21.00
C LEU A 65 6.77 -5.02 19.62
N PRO A 66 6.10 -5.72 18.69
CA PRO A 66 5.69 -5.16 17.40
C PRO A 66 4.89 -3.86 17.60
N LEU A 67 5.17 -2.83 16.79
CA LEU A 67 4.51 -1.52 16.93
C LEU A 67 2.98 -1.60 16.86
N SER A 68 2.43 -2.55 16.12
CA SER A 68 0.98 -2.78 16.04
C SER A 68 0.40 -3.17 17.40
N ASP A 69 1.05 -4.09 18.10
CA ASP A 69 0.59 -4.61 19.39
C ASP A 69 0.74 -3.53 20.47
N GLN A 70 1.74 -2.65 20.32
CA GLN A 70 1.85 -1.45 21.16
C GLN A 70 0.65 -0.50 20.98
N ILE A 71 0.26 -0.24 19.74
CA ILE A 71 -0.90 0.61 19.42
C ILE A 71 -2.18 0.00 20.04
N GLU A 72 -2.40 -1.30 19.88
CA GLU A 72 -3.59 -1.98 20.40
C GLU A 72 -3.67 -1.95 21.93
N ALA A 73 -2.56 -2.19 22.63
CA ALA A 73 -2.50 -2.07 24.08
C ALA A 73 -2.80 -0.64 24.56
N PHE A 74 -2.29 0.38 23.86
CA PHE A 74 -2.63 1.77 24.19
C PHE A 74 -4.10 2.08 23.95
N LEU A 75 -4.73 1.55 22.90
CA LEU A 75 -6.15 1.74 22.66
C LEU A 75 -7.01 1.08 23.75
N ALA A 76 -6.58 -0.09 24.25
CA ALA A 76 -7.22 -0.77 25.38
C ALA A 76 -7.12 0.07 26.66
N ASP A 77 -5.93 0.58 27.00
CA ASP A 77 -5.73 1.44 28.19
C ASP A 77 -6.65 2.69 28.16
N VAL A 78 -6.81 3.31 26.98
CA VAL A 78 -7.70 4.47 26.81
C VAL A 78 -9.18 4.08 26.93
N LYS A 79 -9.58 2.94 26.38
CA LYS A 79 -10.94 2.42 26.49
C LYS A 79 -11.30 2.17 27.96
N ASP A 80 -10.41 1.51 28.69
CA ASP A 80 -10.62 1.22 30.11
C ASP A 80 -10.72 2.50 30.96
N ALA A 81 -9.91 3.51 30.65
CA ALA A 81 -9.99 4.82 31.31
C ALA A 81 -11.32 5.56 31.06
N LEU A 82 -11.93 5.37 29.88
CA LEU A 82 -13.22 5.97 29.53
C LEU A 82 -14.40 5.23 30.18
N ASP A 83 -14.37 3.89 30.18
CA ASP A 83 -15.47 3.04 30.66
C ASP A 83 -15.66 3.09 32.18
N ILE A 84 -14.64 3.49 32.98
CA ILE A 84 -14.75 3.60 34.45
C ILE A 84 -15.43 4.94 34.88
N PRO A 85 -16.64 4.93 35.46
CA PRO A 85 -17.40 6.16 35.79
C PRO A 85 -16.84 6.99 36.95
N ALA A 86 -15.95 6.42 37.77
CA ALA A 86 -15.60 6.94 39.10
C ALA A 86 -14.46 7.99 39.13
N ARG A 87 -13.93 8.44 37.99
CA ARG A 87 -12.78 9.37 37.95
C ARG A 87 -13.06 10.63 37.12
N SER A 88 -13.86 11.55 37.66
CA SER A 88 -14.19 12.84 37.04
C SER A 88 -12.95 13.71 36.74
N ALA A 89 -11.91 13.67 37.58
CA ALA A 89 -10.67 14.41 37.37
C ALA A 89 -9.82 13.86 36.22
N GLU A 90 -9.70 12.54 36.08
CA GLU A 90 -8.97 11.92 34.96
C GLU A 90 -9.71 12.13 33.62
N ARG A 91 -11.04 12.17 33.62
CA ARG A 91 -11.83 12.47 32.42
C ARG A 91 -11.60 13.88 31.88
N GLN A 92 -11.46 14.88 32.76
CA GLN A 92 -11.22 16.26 32.35
C GLN A 92 -9.81 16.45 31.78
N GLU A 93 -8.81 15.75 32.34
CA GLU A 93 -7.46 15.70 31.80
C GLU A 93 -7.39 14.94 30.46
N LEU A 94 -8.14 13.84 30.32
CA LEU A 94 -8.31 13.15 29.04
C LEU A 94 -8.93 14.06 27.98
N ALA A 95 -9.90 14.91 28.34
CA ALA A 95 -10.57 15.81 27.42
C ALA A 95 -9.67 16.90 26.84
N ILE A 96 -8.82 17.50 27.67
CA ILE A 96 -7.84 18.50 27.24
C ILE A 96 -6.79 17.86 26.31
N ARG A 97 -6.38 16.63 26.58
CA ARG A 97 -5.41 15.93 25.73
C ARG A 97 -6.04 15.42 24.43
N MET A 98 -7.33 15.10 24.46
CA MET A 98 -8.10 14.70 23.27
C MET A 98 -8.23 15.86 22.28
N SER A 99 -8.40 17.10 22.73
CA SER A 99 -8.43 18.27 21.83
C SER A 99 -7.08 18.51 21.16
N ILE A 100 -5.97 18.30 21.88
CA ILE A 100 -4.60 18.37 21.32
C ILE A 100 -4.35 17.26 20.28
N LEU A 101 -4.93 16.07 20.48
CA LEU A 101 -4.83 14.95 19.54
C LEU A 101 -5.63 15.23 18.25
N ASP A 102 -6.82 15.83 18.35
CA ASP A 102 -7.67 16.25 17.21
C ASP A 102 -6.95 17.34 16.38
N GLU A 103 -6.14 18.21 17.00
CA GLU A 103 -5.32 19.23 16.33
C GLU A 103 -4.21 18.61 15.46
N LYS A 104 -3.63 17.48 15.89
CA LYS A 104 -2.56 16.77 15.18
C LYS A 104 -3.04 15.88 14.03
N ARG A 105 -4.27 16.08 13.51
CA ARG A 105 -4.97 15.36 12.41
C ARG A 105 -4.17 14.98 11.15
N ARG A 106 -2.93 15.43 10.99
CA ARG A 106 -2.01 15.03 9.92
C ARG A 106 -1.76 13.51 9.87
N TYR A 107 -2.05 12.75 10.94
CA TYR A 107 -2.01 11.28 10.95
C TYR A 107 -3.11 10.59 10.10
N LEU A 108 -4.15 11.33 9.68
CA LEU A 108 -5.32 10.83 8.94
C LEU A 108 -5.19 10.84 7.41
N HIS A 109 -4.06 11.24 6.83
CA HIS A 109 -3.86 11.19 5.36
C HIS A 109 -3.58 9.76 4.84
N ALA A 110 -4.41 8.79 5.26
CA ALA A 110 -4.37 7.38 4.86
C ALA A 110 -4.78 7.14 3.41
N MET A 111 -5.70 7.96 2.88
CA MET A 111 -6.26 7.76 1.54
C MET A 111 -5.21 7.71 0.43
N ARG A 112 -4.12 8.49 0.52
CA ARG A 112 -3.08 8.49 -0.52
C ARG A 112 -2.26 7.20 -0.51
N PHE A 113 -1.94 6.66 0.67
CA PHE A 113 -1.17 5.42 0.79
C PHE A 113 -1.97 4.23 0.26
N GLU A 114 -3.22 4.10 0.69
CA GLU A 114 -4.12 3.02 0.27
C GLU A 114 -4.42 3.09 -1.23
N THR A 115 -4.73 4.28 -1.76
CA THR A 115 -4.97 4.45 -3.20
C THR A 115 -3.75 4.04 -4.02
N ILE A 116 -2.56 4.51 -3.64
CA ILE A 116 -1.33 4.17 -4.37
C ILE A 116 -1.11 2.66 -4.29
N TYR A 117 -1.12 2.06 -3.10
CA TYR A 117 -0.93 0.62 -2.95
C TYR A 117 -1.92 -0.20 -3.79
N ASN A 118 -3.21 0.12 -3.75
CA ASN A 118 -4.24 -0.60 -4.50
C ASN A 118 -4.02 -0.50 -6.01
N VAL A 119 -3.65 0.67 -6.53
CA VAL A 119 -3.34 0.84 -7.96
C VAL A 119 -2.15 -0.03 -8.37
N TRP A 120 -1.05 0.01 -7.60
CA TRP A 120 0.16 -0.76 -7.93
C TRP A 120 -0.05 -2.28 -7.76
N ARG A 121 -0.89 -2.70 -6.81
CA ARG A 121 -1.32 -4.08 -6.64
C ARG A 121 -2.06 -4.61 -7.86
N SER A 122 -3.03 -3.88 -8.37
CA SER A 122 -3.78 -4.27 -9.58
C SER A 122 -2.90 -4.28 -10.83
N MET A 123 -1.89 -3.41 -10.93
CA MET A 123 -0.96 -3.39 -12.06
C MET A 123 -0.12 -4.67 -12.21
N ILE A 124 0.04 -5.47 -11.15
CA ILE A 124 0.69 -6.78 -11.23
C ILE A 124 -0.04 -7.71 -12.21
N GLU A 125 -1.36 -7.63 -12.26
CA GLU A 125 -2.21 -8.46 -13.13
C GLU A 125 -2.04 -8.10 -14.61
N ALA A 126 -1.50 -6.91 -14.92
CA ALA A 126 -1.25 -6.46 -16.28
C ALA A 126 0.00 -7.11 -16.92
N TYR A 127 0.93 -7.66 -16.12
CA TYR A 127 2.17 -8.24 -16.64
C TYR A 127 1.93 -9.43 -17.57
N PRO A 128 1.14 -10.47 -17.19
CA PRO A 128 0.82 -11.56 -18.10
C PRO A 128 0.18 -11.08 -19.40
N MET A 129 -0.71 -10.08 -19.33
CA MET A 129 -1.32 -9.49 -20.53
C MET A 129 -0.28 -8.79 -21.41
N ALA A 130 0.68 -8.06 -20.82
CA ALA A 130 1.78 -7.44 -21.55
C ALA A 130 2.67 -8.48 -22.25
N GLY A 131 2.92 -9.63 -21.62
CA GLY A 131 3.63 -10.76 -22.22
C GLY A 131 2.91 -11.34 -23.45
N ILE A 132 1.59 -11.55 -23.33
CA ILE A 132 0.74 -12.01 -24.45
C ILE A 132 0.76 -10.98 -25.58
N LEU A 133 0.63 -9.69 -25.27
CA LEU A 133 0.69 -8.61 -26.26
C LEU A 133 2.04 -8.59 -27.00
N GLY A 134 3.16 -8.74 -26.29
CA GLY A 134 4.49 -8.84 -26.90
C GLY A 134 4.58 -10.01 -27.88
N THR A 135 4.00 -11.16 -27.52
CA THR A 135 3.96 -12.33 -28.41
C THR A 135 3.13 -12.10 -29.66
N VAL A 136 1.94 -11.49 -29.52
CA VAL A 136 1.07 -11.16 -30.66
C VAL A 136 1.77 -10.18 -31.61
N LEU A 137 2.46 -9.17 -31.07
CA LEU A 137 3.20 -8.19 -31.87
C LEU A 137 4.37 -8.83 -32.63
N ALA A 138 5.13 -9.71 -31.99
CA ALA A 138 6.25 -10.42 -32.59
C ALA A 138 5.82 -11.36 -33.73
N ILE A 139 4.74 -12.12 -33.52
CA ILE A 139 4.14 -12.98 -34.55
C ILE A 139 3.60 -12.12 -35.70
N GLY A 140 2.89 -11.03 -35.39
CA GLY A 140 2.39 -10.10 -36.40
C GLY A 140 3.50 -9.47 -37.25
N ALA A 141 4.63 -9.12 -36.63
CA ALA A 141 5.81 -8.60 -37.32
C ALA A 141 6.46 -9.67 -38.22
N ALA A 142 6.54 -10.92 -37.76
CA ALA A 142 7.06 -12.03 -38.53
C ALA A 142 6.22 -12.31 -39.80
N LEU A 143 4.89 -12.37 -39.65
CA LEU A 143 3.97 -12.65 -40.76
C LEU A 143 3.92 -11.52 -41.79
N GLN A 144 4.02 -10.24 -41.38
CA GLN A 144 4.07 -9.13 -42.34
C GLN A 144 5.40 -9.08 -43.13
N THR A 145 6.51 -9.51 -42.52
CA THR A 145 7.82 -9.53 -43.19
C THR A 145 7.84 -10.52 -44.35
N ASP A 146 7.11 -11.63 -44.23
CA ASP A 146 6.95 -12.64 -45.28
C ASP A 146 6.21 -12.10 -46.51
N ASN A 147 5.11 -11.36 -46.27
CA ASN A 147 4.31 -10.76 -47.35
C ASN A 147 5.00 -9.64 -48.14
N GLN A 148 6.01 -8.96 -47.56
CA GLN A 148 6.66 -7.82 -48.21
C GLN A 148 7.91 -8.19 -49.02
N ASN A 149 8.62 -9.27 -48.63
CA ASN A 149 9.94 -9.59 -49.21
C ASN A 149 9.97 -10.91 -50.00
N GLY A 150 8.84 -11.62 -50.16
CA GLY A 150 8.70 -12.83 -51.00
C GLY A 150 9.56 -14.03 -50.57
N SER A 151 10.34 -13.88 -49.51
CA SER A 151 11.14 -14.91 -48.86
C SER A 151 11.45 -14.45 -47.44
N ALA A 152 10.51 -14.58 -46.49
CA ALA A 152 10.94 -14.56 -45.10
C ALA A 152 11.93 -15.71 -44.91
N THR A 153 13.20 -15.36 -44.70
CA THR A 153 14.17 -16.38 -44.31
C THR A 153 13.69 -17.00 -43.00
N VAL A 154 13.70 -18.33 -42.91
CA VAL A 154 13.34 -19.08 -41.70
C VAL A 154 14.03 -18.49 -40.47
N ASN A 155 15.26 -18.00 -40.64
CA ASN A 155 16.02 -17.29 -39.60
C ASN A 155 15.32 -16.04 -39.03
N ALA A 156 14.68 -15.21 -39.87
CA ALA A 156 13.95 -14.02 -39.42
C ALA A 156 12.69 -14.39 -38.61
N ILE A 157 12.00 -15.45 -39.04
CA ILE A 157 10.84 -16.01 -38.35
C ILE A 157 11.26 -16.55 -36.97
N VAL A 158 12.29 -17.40 -36.94
CA VAL A 158 12.83 -17.98 -35.69
C VAL A 158 13.29 -16.91 -34.71
N ARG A 159 13.95 -15.85 -35.18
CA ARG A 159 14.36 -14.73 -34.32
C ARG A 159 13.17 -14.04 -33.66
N ASN A 160 12.12 -13.71 -34.41
CA ASN A 160 10.92 -13.06 -33.87
C ASN A 160 10.16 -13.98 -32.89
N PHE A 161 10.14 -15.29 -33.15
CA PHE A 161 9.63 -16.27 -32.18
C PHE A 161 10.50 -16.35 -30.91
N GLY A 162 11.82 -16.21 -31.03
CA GLY A 162 12.69 -16.08 -29.86
C GLY A 162 12.37 -14.84 -29.03
N GLU A 163 12.18 -13.70 -29.67
CA GLU A 163 11.82 -12.43 -29.01
C GLU A 163 10.46 -12.52 -28.29
N SER A 164 9.47 -13.21 -28.85
CA SER A 164 8.16 -13.42 -28.21
C SER A 164 8.22 -14.27 -26.94
N ILE A 165 9.03 -15.33 -26.96
CA ILE A 165 9.25 -16.21 -25.81
C ILE A 165 9.89 -15.43 -24.66
N TRP A 166 10.91 -14.63 -24.96
CA TRP A 166 11.58 -13.80 -23.95
C TRP A 166 10.65 -12.75 -23.33
N SER A 167 9.80 -12.11 -24.14
CA SER A 167 8.80 -11.16 -23.63
C SER A 167 7.81 -11.84 -22.68
N THR A 168 7.31 -13.02 -23.04
CA THR A 168 6.37 -13.77 -22.19
C THR A 168 7.03 -14.24 -20.91
N PHE A 169 8.24 -14.78 -21.01
CA PHE A 169 9.01 -15.21 -19.85
C PHE A 169 9.27 -14.04 -18.88
N ALA A 170 9.73 -12.90 -19.40
CA ALA A 170 9.98 -11.71 -18.58
C ALA A 170 8.71 -11.22 -17.86
N ALA A 171 7.58 -11.18 -18.57
CA ALA A 171 6.28 -10.82 -18.00
C ALA A 171 5.86 -11.75 -16.87
N LEU A 172 5.89 -13.07 -17.09
CA LEU A 172 5.48 -14.05 -16.09
C LEU A 172 6.44 -14.06 -14.89
N ALA A 173 7.74 -14.00 -15.13
CA ALA A 173 8.74 -13.93 -14.06
C ALA A 173 8.55 -12.67 -13.20
N ALA A 174 8.36 -11.51 -13.83
CA ALA A 174 8.06 -10.27 -13.14
C ALA A 174 6.77 -10.37 -12.31
N ALA A 175 5.69 -10.91 -12.90
CA ALA A 175 4.41 -11.10 -12.20
C ALA A 175 4.57 -11.99 -10.97
N VAL A 176 5.24 -13.15 -11.10
CA VAL A 176 5.47 -14.09 -10.00
C VAL A 176 6.25 -13.43 -8.87
N VAL A 177 7.33 -12.70 -9.19
CA VAL A 177 8.13 -12.01 -8.18
C VAL A 177 7.32 -10.91 -7.48
N LEU A 178 6.53 -10.14 -8.23
CA LEU A 178 5.70 -9.07 -7.66
C LEU A 178 4.54 -9.60 -6.82
N ILE A 179 3.90 -10.70 -7.22
CA ILE A 179 2.87 -11.38 -6.41
C ILE A 179 3.49 -11.84 -5.10
N PHE A 180 4.63 -12.52 -5.17
CA PHE A 180 5.33 -13.02 -3.99
C PHE A 180 5.70 -11.89 -3.03
N LEU A 181 6.29 -10.81 -3.55
CA LEU A 181 6.65 -9.64 -2.76
C LEU A 181 5.43 -8.97 -2.16
N ASN A 182 4.34 -8.85 -2.92
CA ASN A 182 3.09 -8.31 -2.43
C ASN A 182 2.51 -9.14 -1.27
N SER A 183 2.52 -10.48 -1.37
CA SER A 183 1.99 -11.35 -0.31
C SER A 183 2.68 -11.17 1.04
N TRP A 184 3.93 -10.68 1.06
CA TRP A 184 4.64 -10.33 2.29
C TRP A 184 4.28 -8.95 2.84
N ILE A 185 3.99 -8.00 1.95
CA ILE A 185 3.76 -6.59 2.31
C ILE A 185 2.29 -6.34 2.68
N GLU A 186 1.37 -6.99 1.97
CA GLU A 186 -0.08 -6.82 2.11
C GLU A 186 -0.58 -6.97 3.54
N PRO A 187 -0.22 -8.04 4.30
CA PRO A 187 -0.71 -8.18 5.67
C PRO A 187 -0.26 -7.01 6.56
N ALA A 188 0.95 -6.51 6.35
CA ALA A 188 1.48 -5.39 7.12
C ALA A 188 0.71 -4.09 6.83
N PHE A 189 0.34 -3.86 5.57
CA PHE A 189 -0.38 -2.65 5.15
C PHE A 189 -1.84 -2.68 5.59
N VAL A 190 -2.49 -3.84 5.52
CA VAL A 190 -3.85 -4.03 6.05
C VAL A 190 -3.87 -3.73 7.55
N ARG A 191 -2.94 -4.28 8.33
CA ARG A 191 -2.82 -3.97 9.77
C ARG A 191 -2.62 -2.47 10.05
N LEU A 192 -1.89 -1.73 9.20
CA LEU A 192 -1.76 -0.27 9.36
C LEU A 192 -3.10 0.46 9.14
N SER A 193 -3.90 0.02 8.16
CA SER A 193 -5.21 0.60 7.89
C SER A 193 -6.18 0.33 9.05
N GLU A 194 -6.25 -0.91 9.53
CA GLU A 194 -7.05 -1.32 10.70
C GLU A 194 -6.67 -0.52 11.95
N ASN A 195 -5.38 -0.39 12.26
CA ASN A 195 -4.91 0.41 13.39
C ASN A 195 -5.34 1.88 13.30
N ARG A 196 -5.30 2.46 12.09
CA ARG A 196 -5.73 3.86 11.88
C ARG A 196 -7.24 4.02 12.07
N GLU A 197 -8.02 3.07 11.59
CA GLU A 197 -9.47 3.04 11.78
C GLU A 197 -9.82 2.92 13.27
N HIS A 198 -9.22 1.97 13.98
CA HIS A 198 -9.42 1.79 15.41
C HIS A 198 -9.07 3.05 16.22
N VAL A 199 -7.93 3.70 15.91
CA VAL A 199 -7.55 4.98 16.54
C VAL A 199 -8.60 6.06 16.27
N ARG A 200 -9.08 6.19 15.02
CA ARG A 200 -10.10 7.19 14.65
C ARG A 200 -11.39 6.98 15.42
N ASP A 201 -11.85 5.75 15.49
CA ASP A 201 -13.12 5.40 16.13
C ASP A 201 -13.05 5.59 17.65
N MET A 202 -11.92 5.23 18.26
CA MET A 202 -11.67 5.49 19.68
C MET A 202 -11.66 6.99 20.01
N VAL A 203 -11.01 7.81 19.18
CA VAL A 203 -11.01 9.28 19.35
C VAL A 203 -12.43 9.84 19.21
N ALA A 204 -13.20 9.38 18.21
CA ALA A 204 -14.57 9.81 18.00
C ALA A 204 -15.49 9.42 19.18
N ARG A 205 -15.35 8.20 19.68
CA ARG A 205 -16.09 7.70 20.86
C ARG A 205 -15.77 8.53 22.09
N ALA A 206 -14.48 8.72 22.38
CA ALA A 206 -14.03 9.48 23.53
C ALA A 206 -14.54 10.93 23.48
N LYS A 207 -14.49 11.58 22.32
CA LYS A 207 -15.04 12.93 22.12
C LYS A 207 -16.53 13.00 22.44
N ARG A 208 -17.30 12.01 21.98
CA ARG A 208 -18.74 11.92 22.25
C ARG A 208 -19.03 11.75 23.75
N GLU A 209 -18.32 10.85 24.42
CA GLU A 209 -18.51 10.58 25.85
C GLU A 209 -18.13 11.77 26.74
N LEU A 210 -17.04 12.46 26.39
CA LEU A 210 -16.61 13.67 27.08
C LEU A 210 -17.58 14.84 26.86
N ALA A 211 -18.09 15.02 25.64
CA ALA A 211 -19.11 16.04 25.35
C ALA A 211 -20.42 15.78 26.11
N MET A 212 -20.88 14.52 26.18
CA MET A 212 -22.06 14.15 26.98
C MET A 212 -21.85 14.41 28.48
N SER A 213 -20.64 14.12 28.99
CA SER A 213 -20.29 14.36 30.39
C SER A 213 -20.24 15.86 30.72
N ALA A 214 -19.67 16.68 29.84
CA ALA A 214 -19.63 18.14 30.01
C ALA A 214 -21.03 18.76 30.01
N THR A 215 -21.92 18.32 29.11
CA THR A 215 -23.31 18.77 29.09
C THR A 215 -24.08 18.34 30.35
N SER A 216 -23.85 17.13 30.84
CA SER A 216 -24.48 16.65 32.08
C SER A 216 -23.98 17.38 33.33
N GLN A 217 -22.74 17.89 33.32
CA GLN A 217 -22.18 18.69 34.41
C GLN A 217 -22.68 20.14 34.39
N ALA A 218 -23.01 20.69 33.21
CA ALA A 218 -23.59 22.03 33.06
C ALA A 218 -25.10 22.08 33.33
N ALA A 219 -25.77 20.93 33.35
CA ALA A 219 -27.21 20.81 33.61
C ALA A 219 -27.56 20.55 35.09
N ASN A 220 -26.56 20.34 35.96
CA ASN A 220 -26.66 20.23 37.41
C ASN A 220 -26.12 21.49 38.08
#